data_AF-A0A528CIP4-F1
#
_entry.id   AF-A0A528CIP4-F1
#
_cell.length_a   1.000
_cell.length_b   1.000
_cell.length_c   1.000
_cell.angle_alpha   90.00
_cell.angle_beta   90.00
_cell.angle_gamma   90.00
#
_symmetry.space_group_name_H-M   'P 1'
#
loop_
_entity.id
_entity.type
_entity.pdbx_description
1 polymer ?
#
loop_
_entity_poly.entity_id
_entity_poly.type
_entity_poly.pdbx_seq_one_letter_code
_entity_poly.pdbx_strand_id
1 'polypeptide(L)'
;PTSASTAEISAVLAEVGLGRLSSSLDRSARWERELSDDEQRLLAFARLVLRQPKWVIIDEALDTFDGATLRRVLSMLEARLADAAILNIGRGQQNIEFFPRSLAIVKDVERPALKPVRVRAGAIEPPPAVAAAYQDT
;
A
#
# COMPACT_ATOMS: atom_id res chain seq x y z
N PRO A 1 13.76 -10.63 -8.73
CA PRO A 1 12.28 -10.52 -8.69
C PRO A 1 11.71 -11.62 -9.57
N THR A 2 10.87 -12.50 -9.02
CA THR A 2 10.19 -13.53 -9.83
C THR A 2 9.26 -12.84 -10.81
N SER A 3 9.37 -13.14 -12.10
CA SER A 3 8.47 -12.61 -13.12
C SER A 3 7.07 -13.19 -12.89
N ALA A 4 6.08 -12.33 -12.66
CA ALA A 4 4.68 -12.75 -12.54
C ALA A 4 4.18 -13.36 -13.86
N SER A 5 3.37 -14.42 -13.76
CA SER A 5 2.78 -15.04 -14.95
C SER A 5 1.65 -14.18 -15.52
N THR A 6 1.35 -14.32 -16.83
CA THR A 6 0.21 -13.63 -17.46
C THR A 6 -1.10 -13.92 -16.73
N ALA A 7 -1.33 -15.16 -16.32
CA ALA A 7 -2.52 -15.57 -15.58
C ALA A 7 -2.62 -14.86 -14.22
N GLU A 8 -1.50 -14.73 -13.51
CA GLU A 8 -1.44 -14.02 -12.23
C GLU A 8 -1.69 -12.52 -12.42
N ILE A 9 -1.10 -11.90 -13.45
CA ILE A 9 -1.35 -10.49 -13.78
C ILE A 9 -2.84 -10.27 -14.09
N SER A 10 -3.46 -11.13 -14.89
CA SER A 10 -4.90 -11.04 -15.19
C SER A 10 -5.77 -11.21 -13.94
N ALA A 11 -5.43 -12.14 -13.05
CA ALA A 11 -6.15 -12.33 -11.78
C ALA A 11 -6.09 -11.07 -10.90
N VAL A 12 -4.90 -10.51 -10.72
CA VAL A 12 -4.71 -9.26 -9.95
C VAL A 12 -5.48 -8.11 -10.58
N LEU A 13 -5.42 -7.95 -11.91
CA LEU A 13 -6.17 -6.91 -12.62
C LEU A 13 -7.68 -7.06 -12.39
N ALA A 14 -8.22 -8.28 -12.41
CA ALA A 14 -9.62 -8.53 -12.11
C ALA A 14 -9.98 -8.12 -10.67
N GLU A 15 -9.14 -8.49 -9.70
CA GLU A 15 -9.36 -8.17 -8.28
C GLU A 15 -9.39 -6.66 -8.02
N VAL A 16 -8.54 -5.86 -8.67
CA VAL A 16 -8.59 -4.39 -8.55
C VAL A 16 -9.67 -3.73 -9.43
N GLY A 17 -10.46 -4.51 -10.18
CA GLY A 17 -11.51 -3.99 -11.06
C GLY A 17 -11.05 -3.56 -12.45
N LEU A 18 -9.81 -3.85 -12.83
CA LEU A 18 -9.22 -3.55 -14.13
C LEU A 18 -9.20 -4.77 -15.07
N GLY A 19 -10.08 -5.75 -14.86
CA GLY A 19 -10.10 -7.01 -15.62
C GLY A 19 -10.13 -6.83 -17.14
N ARG A 20 -10.72 -5.74 -17.64
CA ARG A 20 -10.73 -5.37 -19.07
C ARG A 20 -9.33 -5.22 -19.69
N LEU A 21 -8.30 -4.96 -18.88
CA LEU A 21 -6.91 -4.82 -19.34
C LEU A 21 -6.23 -6.17 -19.61
N SER A 22 -6.82 -7.29 -19.18
CA SER A 22 -6.20 -8.61 -19.32
C SER A 22 -5.96 -9.02 -20.78
N SER A 23 -6.77 -8.52 -21.72
CA SER A 23 -6.58 -8.74 -23.16
C SER A 23 -5.55 -7.81 -23.80
N SER A 24 -5.01 -6.84 -23.04
CA SER A 24 -4.12 -5.79 -23.53
C SER A 24 -2.72 -5.86 -22.92
N LEU A 25 -2.32 -7.00 -22.35
CA LEU A 25 -1.03 -7.14 -21.67
C LEU A 25 0.19 -6.98 -22.58
N ASP A 26 0.07 -7.38 -23.85
CA ASP A 26 1.11 -7.22 -24.87
C ASP A 26 0.97 -5.92 -25.69
N ARG A 27 0.02 -5.06 -25.30
CA ARG A 27 -0.31 -3.84 -26.05
C ARG A 27 0.55 -2.67 -25.57
N SER A 28 1.29 -2.07 -26.51
CA SER A 28 1.93 -0.76 -26.32
C SER A 28 0.95 0.37 -26.64
N ALA A 29 0.73 1.28 -25.69
CA ALA A 29 -0.20 2.40 -25.83
C ALA A 29 0.21 3.57 -24.92
N ARG A 30 -0.41 4.74 -25.12
CA ARG A 30 -0.29 5.88 -24.20
C ARG A 30 -1.29 5.75 -23.06
N TRP A 31 -1.02 4.82 -22.14
CA TRP A 31 -1.93 4.45 -21.06
C TRP A 31 -2.38 5.62 -20.18
N GLU A 32 -1.54 6.64 -19.99
CA GLU A 32 -1.89 7.88 -19.27
C GLU A 32 -3.07 8.64 -19.89
N ARG A 33 -3.36 8.44 -21.19
CA ARG A 33 -4.50 9.04 -21.89
C ARG A 33 -5.74 8.15 -21.91
N GLU A 34 -5.57 6.85 -21.65
CA GLU A 34 -6.65 5.85 -21.71
C GLU A 34 -7.16 5.47 -20.33
N LEU A 35 -6.31 5.56 -19.30
CA LEU A 35 -6.65 5.27 -17.92
C LEU A 35 -6.99 6.56 -17.19
N SER A 36 -8.08 6.55 -16.44
CA SER A 36 -8.36 7.61 -15.47
C SER A 36 -7.30 7.61 -14.36
N ASP A 37 -7.18 8.71 -13.63
CA ASP A 37 -6.26 8.78 -12.49
C ASP A 37 -6.54 7.69 -11.45
N ASP A 38 -7.81 7.33 -11.23
CA ASP A 38 -8.20 6.26 -10.31
C ASP A 38 -7.78 4.89 -10.82
N GLU A 39 -7.90 4.63 -12.11
CA GLU A 39 -7.42 3.39 -12.72
C GLU A 39 -5.89 3.29 -12.68
N GLN A 40 -5.18 4.42 -12.84
CA GLN A 40 -3.72 4.46 -12.68
C GLN A 40 -3.31 4.17 -11.22
N ARG A 41 -4.04 4.70 -10.23
CA ARG A 41 -3.84 4.37 -8.81
C ARG A 41 -4.10 2.89 -8.54
N LEU A 42 -5.20 2.33 -9.06
CA LEU A 42 -5.51 0.90 -8.94
C LEU A 42 -4.43 0.03 -9.58
N LEU A 43 -3.86 0.45 -10.71
CA LEU A 43 -2.74 -0.25 -11.34
C LEU A 43 -1.47 -0.23 -10.48
N ALA A 44 -1.24 0.85 -9.71
CA ALA A 44 -0.15 0.89 -8.73
C ALA A 44 -0.34 -0.15 -7.62
N PHE A 45 -1.59 -0.33 -7.13
CA PHE A 45 -1.93 -1.38 -6.16
C PHE A 45 -1.79 -2.80 -6.73
N ALA A 46 -2.21 -3.02 -7.99
CA ALA A 46 -1.98 -4.29 -8.69
C ALA A 46 -0.48 -4.62 -8.76
N ARG A 47 0.34 -3.65 -9.15
CA ARG A 47 1.79 -3.80 -9.19
C ARG A 47 2.39 -4.05 -7.80
N LEU A 48 1.85 -3.44 -6.77
CA LEU A 48 2.30 -3.60 -5.39
C LEU A 48 2.14 -5.06 -4.93
N VAL A 49 0.96 -5.65 -5.12
CA VAL A 49 0.70 -7.03 -4.65
C VAL A 49 1.47 -8.07 -5.45
N LEU A 50 1.75 -7.83 -6.74
CA LEU A 50 2.61 -8.69 -7.55
C LEU A 50 4.07 -8.70 -7.06
N ARG A 51 4.52 -7.60 -6.44
CA ARG A 51 5.90 -7.47 -5.95
C ARG A 51 6.13 -8.07 -4.57
N GLN A 52 5.07 -8.31 -3.79
CA GLN A 52 5.16 -8.91 -2.46
C GLN A 52 6.20 -8.22 -1.54
N PRO A 53 6.20 -6.88 -1.41
CA PRO A 53 7.17 -6.20 -0.54
C PRO A 53 6.87 -6.47 0.93
N LYS A 54 7.91 -6.38 1.78
CA LYS A 54 7.75 -6.49 3.25
C LYS A 54 7.25 -5.22 3.92
N TRP A 55 7.36 -4.07 3.25
CA TRP A 55 6.90 -2.77 3.74
C TRP A 55 6.15 -2.04 2.63
N VAL A 56 5.03 -1.43 2.99
CA VAL A 56 4.22 -0.57 2.13
C VAL A 56 3.93 0.71 2.86
N ILE A 57 4.24 1.84 2.24
CA ILE A 57 3.84 3.17 2.73
C ILE A 57 2.88 3.74 1.70
N ILE A 58 1.68 4.11 2.14
CA ILE A 58 0.64 4.69 1.31
C ILE A 58 0.41 6.11 1.78
N ASP A 59 0.61 7.07 0.89
CA ASP A 59 0.45 8.50 1.18
C ASP A 59 -0.81 9.01 0.46
N GLU A 60 -1.88 9.21 1.23
CA GLU A 60 -3.21 9.71 0.84
C GLU A 60 -3.95 8.93 -0.26
N ALA A 61 -3.34 7.91 -0.87
CA ALA A 61 -3.89 7.24 -2.04
C ALA A 61 -5.16 6.43 -1.75
N LEU A 62 -5.39 5.98 -0.51
CA LEU A 62 -6.63 5.29 -0.14
C LEU A 62 -7.81 6.25 0.01
N ASP A 63 -7.55 7.51 0.37
CA ASP A 63 -8.58 8.52 0.63
C ASP A 63 -9.24 9.03 -0.66
N THR A 64 -8.69 8.68 -1.83
CA THR A 64 -9.24 9.05 -3.14
C THR A 64 -10.31 8.09 -3.63
N PHE A 65 -10.40 6.89 -3.06
CA PHE A 65 -11.32 5.87 -3.52
C PHE A 65 -12.70 5.99 -2.89
N ASP A 66 -13.73 5.64 -3.66
CA ASP A 66 -15.05 5.38 -3.10
C ASP A 66 -15.04 4.13 -2.19
N GLY A 67 -16.11 3.95 -1.41
CA GLY A 67 -16.17 2.85 -0.44
C GLY A 67 -16.12 1.45 -1.06
N ALA A 68 -16.62 1.27 -2.29
CA ALA A 68 -16.62 -0.04 -2.94
C ALA A 68 -15.23 -0.41 -3.46
N THR A 69 -14.54 0.56 -4.04
CA THR A 69 -13.18 0.44 -4.55
C THR A 69 -12.20 0.26 -3.40
N LEU A 70 -12.33 1.07 -2.34
CA LEU A 70 -11.50 0.95 -1.14
C LEU A 70 -11.62 -0.44 -0.52
N ARG A 71 -12.83 -0.98 -0.32
CA ARG A 71 -13.02 -2.34 0.20
C ARG A 71 -12.29 -3.38 -0.64
N ARG A 72 -12.37 -3.28 -1.97
CA ARG A 72 -11.70 -4.20 -2.90
C ARG A 72 -10.19 -4.14 -2.77
N VAL A 73 -9.63 -2.94 -2.70
CA VAL A 73 -8.19 -2.72 -2.52
C VAL A 73 -7.73 -3.30 -1.18
N LEU A 74 -8.45 -3.03 -0.09
CA LEU A 74 -8.09 -3.56 1.23
C LEU A 74 -8.17 -5.08 1.29
N SER A 75 -9.23 -5.70 0.77
CA SER A 75 -9.33 -7.16 0.69
C SER A 75 -8.20 -7.79 -0.12
N MET A 76 -7.79 -7.15 -1.22
CA MET A 76 -6.65 -7.61 -2.01
C MET A 76 -5.32 -7.50 -1.22
N LEU A 77 -5.10 -6.39 -0.51
CA LEU A 77 -3.92 -6.20 0.33
C LEU A 77 -3.88 -7.23 1.47
N GLU A 78 -5.00 -7.51 2.12
CA GLU A 78 -5.11 -8.51 3.18
C GLU A 78 -4.77 -9.92 2.65
N ALA A 79 -5.37 -10.30 1.53
CA ALA A 79 -5.18 -11.63 0.95
C ALA A 79 -3.76 -11.85 0.40
N ARG A 80 -3.15 -10.82 -0.19
CA ARG A 80 -1.86 -10.95 -0.88
C ARG A 80 -0.66 -10.46 -0.09
N LEU A 81 -0.82 -9.57 0.88
CA LEU A 81 0.28 -8.95 1.61
C LEU A 81 0.15 -9.14 3.13
N ALA A 82 -0.38 -10.28 3.56
CA ALA A 82 -0.54 -10.62 4.98
C ALA A 82 0.77 -10.52 5.79
N ASP A 83 1.92 -10.77 5.15
CA ASP A 83 3.25 -10.69 5.77
C ASP A 83 3.92 -9.31 5.65
N ALA A 84 3.24 -8.31 5.08
CA ALA A 84 3.78 -6.97 4.89
C ALA A 84 3.34 -6.02 6.01
N ALA A 85 4.26 -5.15 6.44
CA ALA A 85 3.89 -4.01 7.25
C ALA A 85 3.34 -2.89 6.36
N ILE A 86 2.08 -2.50 6.58
CA ILE A 86 1.41 -1.44 5.80
C ILE A 86 1.20 -0.22 6.69
N LEU A 87 1.79 0.91 6.30
CA LEU A 87 1.61 2.22 6.91
C LEU A 87 0.80 3.09 5.96
N ASN A 88 -0.37 3.54 6.41
CA ASN A 88 -1.18 4.52 5.68
C ASN A 88 -1.08 5.89 6.34
N ILE A 89 -0.82 6.91 5.53
CA ILE A 89 -0.84 8.33 5.89
C ILE A 89 -2.05 8.92 5.18
N GLY A 90 -2.97 9.52 5.93
CA GLY A 90 -4.20 10.05 5.34
C GLY A 90 -5.12 10.68 6.38
N ARG A 91 -6.32 11.05 5.94
CA ARG A 91 -7.33 11.80 6.70
C ARG A 91 -8.05 10.98 7.77
N GLY A 92 -7.59 9.77 8.05
CA GLY A 92 -8.07 8.96 9.18
C GLY A 92 -9.49 8.43 9.02
N GLN A 93 -9.95 8.16 7.78
CA GLN A 93 -11.14 7.33 7.57
C GLN A 93 -10.77 5.88 7.95
N GLN A 94 -10.91 5.57 9.24
CA GLN A 94 -10.39 4.35 9.84
C GLN A 94 -11.22 3.15 9.37
N ASN A 95 -10.71 2.38 8.41
CA ASN A 95 -11.08 0.97 8.38
C ASN A 95 -10.37 0.29 9.56
N ILE A 96 -10.97 0.32 10.74
CA ILE A 96 -10.39 -0.19 12.00
C ILE A 96 -10.11 -1.70 11.90
N GLU A 97 -10.88 -2.42 11.09
CA GLU A 97 -10.67 -3.85 10.84
C GLU A 97 -9.31 -4.08 10.15
N PHE A 98 -8.97 -3.25 9.17
CA PHE A 98 -7.70 -3.35 8.43
C PHE A 98 -6.53 -2.63 9.12
N PHE A 99 -6.79 -1.44 9.70
CA PHE A 99 -5.82 -0.62 10.42
C PHE A 99 -6.17 -0.56 11.91
N PRO A 100 -5.85 -1.60 12.70
CA PRO A 100 -6.23 -1.68 14.11
C PRO A 100 -5.48 -0.69 15.00
N ARG A 101 -4.42 -0.05 14.49
CA ARG A 101 -3.63 0.96 15.21
C ARG A 101 -3.61 2.24 14.40
N SER A 102 -3.83 3.36 15.07
CA SER A 102 -3.76 4.69 14.48
C SER A 102 -2.97 5.65 15.37
N LEU A 103 -2.28 6.60 14.74
CA LEU A 103 -1.56 7.68 15.42
C LEU A 103 -2.05 9.01 14.85
N ALA A 104 -2.57 9.87 15.72
CA ALA A 104 -2.93 11.24 15.36
C ALA A 104 -1.72 12.16 15.61
N ILE A 105 -1.21 12.79 14.56
CA ILE A 105 -0.15 13.81 14.68
C ILE A 105 -0.84 15.17 14.83
N VAL A 106 -0.65 15.79 15.98
CA VAL A 106 -1.19 17.12 16.28
C VAL A 106 -0.05 18.11 16.46
N LYS A 107 -0.25 19.35 16.01
CA LYS A 107 0.73 20.41 16.22
C LYS A 107 0.71 20.84 17.69
N ASP A 108 1.79 20.56 18.40
CA ASP A 108 2.04 21.10 19.73
C ASP A 108 2.64 22.51 19.59
N VAL A 109 1.90 23.53 20.03
CA VAL A 109 2.30 24.94 19.97
C VAL A 109 3.04 25.40 21.24
N GLU A 110 2.97 24.62 22.32
CA GLU A 110 3.56 24.99 23.61
C GLU A 110 4.97 24.42 23.79
N ARG A 111 5.36 23.43 22.97
CA ARG A 111 6.67 22.79 23.05
C ARG A 111 7.59 23.18 21.90
N PRO A 112 8.91 23.29 22.17
CA PRO A 112 9.88 23.50 21.11
C PRO A 112 9.86 22.33 20.13
N ALA A 113 10.06 22.63 18.84
CA ALA A 113 10.10 21.63 17.79
C ALA A 113 11.14 20.53 18.08
N LEU A 114 10.80 19.29 17.72
CA LEU A 114 11.73 18.17 17.81
C LEU A 114 12.97 18.45 16.94
N LYS A 115 14.15 18.06 17.45
CA LYS A 115 15.39 18.15 16.66
C LYS A 115 15.23 17.31 15.40
N PRO A 116 15.52 17.85 14.20
CA PRO A 116 15.43 17.08 12.97
C PRO A 116 16.26 15.81 13.06
N VAL A 117 15.66 14.66 12.76
CA VAL A 117 16.38 13.39 12.70
C VAL A 117 17.30 13.44 11.49
N ARG A 118 18.61 13.37 11.73
CA ARG A 118 19.59 13.12 10.67
C ARG A 118 19.58 11.63 10.35
N VAL A 119 18.83 11.24 9.33
CA VAL A 119 18.90 9.88 8.79
C VAL A 119 20.24 9.75 8.06
N ARG A 120 21.10 8.82 8.49
CA ARG A 120 22.33 8.51 7.76
C ARG A 120 21.97 7.92 6.40
N ALA A 121 22.65 8.35 5.34
CA ALA A 121 22.58 7.68 4.04
C ALA A 121 22.95 6.20 4.24
N GLY A 122 22.03 5.28 3.90
CA GLY A 122 22.20 3.83 4.10
C GLY A 122 21.46 3.21 5.29
N ALA A 123 20.67 3.96 6.07
CA ALA A 123 19.89 3.42 7.21
C ALA A 123 18.72 2.48 6.84
N ILE A 124 18.67 1.97 5.61
CA ILE A 124 17.78 0.88 5.20
C ILE A 124 18.52 -0.45 5.46
N GLU A 125 19.00 -0.65 6.68
CA GLU A 125 19.34 -1.99 7.17
C GLU A 125 18.03 -2.71 7.55
N PRO A 126 17.96 -4.04 7.41
CA PRO A 126 16.75 -4.77 7.80
C PRO A 126 16.44 -4.52 9.29
N PRO A 127 15.17 -4.54 9.70
CA PRO A 127 14.80 -4.28 11.08
C PRO A 127 15.56 -5.25 12.00
N PRO A 128 16.03 -4.80 13.18
CA PRO A 128 16.62 -5.70 14.16
C PRO A 128 15.63 -6.82 14.46
N ALA A 129 16.12 -8.06 14.55
CA ALA A 129 15.30 -9.21 14.89
C ALA A 129 14.47 -8.89 16.13
N VAL A 130 13.14 -9.04 16.02
CA VAL A 130 12.23 -8.80 17.13
C VAL A 130 12.67 -9.74 18.25
N ALA A 131 13.26 -9.20 19.32
CA ALA A 131 13.52 -9.98 20.51
C ALA A 131 12.16 -10.39 21.06
N ALA A 132 11.89 -11.70 21.07
CA ALA A 132 10.74 -12.26 21.74
C ALA A 132 10.86 -11.94 23.24
N ALA A 133 10.20 -10.88 23.67
CA ALA A 133 9.99 -10.55 25.07
C ALA A 133 8.70 -9.75 25.21
N TYR A 134 7.58 -10.45 25.03
CA TYR A 134 6.37 -10.15 25.79
C TYR A 134 5.94 -11.47 26.43
N GLN A 135 6.57 -11.79 27.56
CA GLN A 135 6.07 -12.70 28.56
C GLN A 135 5.97 -11.93 29.88
N ASP A 136 4.84 -12.15 30.57
CA ASP A 136 4.37 -11.64 31.87
C ASP A 136 4.08 -10.13 31.95
N THR A 137 2.88 -9.70 32.35
CA THR A 137 2.07 -10.18 33.50
C THR A 137 0.57 -10.14 33.20
#